data_AF-A0A356S592-F1
#
_entry.id   AF-A0A356S592-F1
#
_cell.length_a   1.000
_cell.length_b   1.000
_cell.length_c   1.000
_cell.angle_alpha   90.00
_cell.angle_beta   90.00
_cell.angle_gamma   90.00
#
_symmetry.space_group_name_H-M   'P 1'
#
loop_
_entity.id
_entity.type
_entity.pdbx_description
1 polymer ?
#
loop_
_entity_poly.entity_id
_entity_poly.type
_entity_poly.pdbx_seq_one_letter_code
_entity_poly.pdbx_strand_id
1 'polypeptide(L)' 'PVAIPKGVETTLSDTAISVKGSKGNLNLDLHELVGVSQEGEELKVAAKNQTRQAGALAGTFRSLINNMVIGVS' A
#
# COMPACT_ATOMS: atom_id res chain seq x y z
N PRO A 1 -3.30 8.27 -3.58
CA PRO A 1 -1.81 8.29 -3.67
C PRO A 1 -1.16 8.27 -2.28
N VAL A 2 -0.07 7.50 -2.16
CA VAL A 2 0.86 7.44 -1.05
C VAL A 2 2.25 7.68 -1.64
N ALA A 3 2.92 8.76 -1.26
CA ALA A 3 4.26 9.06 -1.73
C ALA A 3 5.29 8.15 -1.03
N ILE A 4 6.24 7.61 -1.78
CA ILE A 4 7.31 6.77 -1.24
C ILE A 4 8.56 7.64 -1.04
N PRO A 5 9.07 7.79 0.19
CA PRO A 5 10.31 8.48 0.46
C PRO A 5 11.51 7.79 -0.19
N LYS A 6 12.52 8.56 -0.61
CA LYS A 6 13.78 8.01 -1.13
C LYS A 6 14.47 7.18 -0.06
N GLY A 7 14.63 5.88 -0.32
CA GLY A 7 15.21 4.91 0.62
C GLY A 7 14.20 3.89 1.19
N VAL A 8 12.92 4.00 0.83
CA VAL A 8 11.91 2.96 1.13
C VAL A 8 11.68 2.13 -0.12
N GLU A 9 11.98 0.83 -0.04
CA GLU A 9 11.62 -0.15 -1.06
C GLU A 9 10.22 -0.68 -0.79
N THR A 10 9.39 -0.71 -1.83
CA THR A 10 8.07 -1.36 -1.76
C THR A 10 8.04 -2.50 -2.77
N THR A 11 7.61 -3.65 -2.28
CA THR A 11 7.43 -4.86 -3.09
C THR A 11 5.94 -5.16 -3.12
N LEU A 12 5.39 -5.13 -4.33
CA LEU A 12 3.99 -5.36 -4.56
C LEU A 12 3.78 -6.75 -5.13
N SER A 13 2.98 -7.56 -4.43
CA SER A 13 2.46 -8.85 -4.89
C SER A 13 0.94 -8.74 -5.06
N ASP A 14 0.34 -9.66 -5.82
CA ASP A 14 -1.11 -9.66 -6.06
C ASP A 14 -1.95 -9.81 -4.79
N THR A 15 -1.37 -10.42 -3.75
CA THR A 15 -2.03 -10.73 -2.48
C THR A 15 -1.39 -10.05 -1.27
N ALA A 16 -0.27 -9.36 -1.42
CA ALA A 16 0.46 -8.76 -0.29
C ALA A 16 1.34 -7.60 -0.74
N ILE A 17 1.59 -6.67 0.18
CA ILE A 17 2.55 -5.57 0.01
C ILE A 17 3.56 -5.61 1.15
N SER A 18 4.84 -5.61 0.80
CA SER A 18 5.91 -5.45 1.78
C SER A 18 6.65 -4.15 1.56
N VAL A 19 6.81 -3.40 2.65
CA VAL A 19 7.46 -2.10 2.71
C VAL A 19 8.73 -2.26 3.55
N LYS A 20 9.88 -1.96 2.98
CA LYS A 20 11.19 -2.07 3.61
C LYS A 20 11.84 -0.70 3.65
N GLY A 21 12.29 -0.29 4.83
CA GLY A 21 12.99 0.99 5.02
C GLY A 21 14.21 0.83 5.93
N SER A 22 14.75 1.97 6.33
CA SER A 22 15.94 2.06 7.19
C SER A 22 15.69 1.49 8.60
N LYS A 23 14.44 1.60 9.10
CA LYS A 23 14.05 1.20 10.46
C LYS A 23 13.51 -0.22 10.57
N GLY A 24 13.27 -0.90 9.45
CA GLY A 24 12.75 -2.27 9.46
C GLY A 24 11.99 -2.65 8.20
N ASN A 25 11.30 -3.78 8.26
CA ASN A 25 10.36 -4.23 7.24
C ASN A 25 8.97 -4.39 7.85
N LEU A 26 7.95 -4.10 7.05
CA LEU A 26 6.55 -4.35 7.37
C LEU A 26 5.94 -5.10 6.20
N ASN A 27 5.09 -6.07 6.50
CA ASN A 27 4.34 -6.81 5.51
C ASN A 27 2.84 -6.70 5.82
N LEU A 28 2.04 -6.54 4.77
CA LEU A 28 0.61 -6.38 4.86
C LEU A 28 -0.07 -7.20 3.77
N ASP A 29 -0.93 -8.12 4.16
CA ASP A 29 -1.72 -8.90 3.22
C ASP A 29 -2.84 -8.03 2.63
N LEU A 30 -2.92 -8.01 1.30
CA LEU A 30 -3.93 -7.25 0.56
C LEU A 30 -5.17 -8.12 0.36
N HIS A 31 -6.34 -7.50 0.59
CA HIS A 31 -7.60 -8.17 0.28
C HIS A 31 -7.82 -8.21 -1.24
N GLU A 32 -8.39 -9.31 -1.75
CA GLU A 32 -8.70 -9.50 -3.17
C GLU A 32 -9.55 -8.39 -3.83
N LEU A 33 -10.26 -7.59 -3.02
CA LEU A 33 -11.11 -6.49 -3.48
C LEU A 33 -10.33 -5.17 -3.66
N VAL A 34 -9.07 -5.13 -3.25
CA VAL A 34 -8.20 -3.96 -3.31
C VAL A 34 -7.13 -4.18 -4.39
N GLY A 35 -7.00 -3.19 -5.26
CA GLY A 35 -5.94 -3.10 -6.24
C GLY A 35 -4.93 -2.08 -5.77
N VAL A 36 -3.66 -2.42 -5.83
CA VAL A 36 -2.57 -1.47 -5.59
C VAL A 36 -1.74 -1.43 -6.86
N SER A 37 -1.26 -0.26 -7.21
CA SER A 37 -0.43 -0.02 -8.38
C SER A 37 0.67 0.95 -7.99
N GLN A 38 1.89 0.69 -8.45
CA GLN A 38 3.02 1.58 -8.22
C GLN A 38 3.23 2.43 -9.48
N GLU A 39 3.00 3.74 -9.36
CA GLU A 39 3.25 4.74 -10.40
C GLU A 39 4.52 5.52 -9.99
N GLY A 40 5.70 4.97 -10.31
CA GLY A 40 6.99 5.60 -10.03
C GLY A 40 7.27 5.79 -8.54
N GLU A 41 7.29 7.04 -8.09
CA GLU A 41 7.49 7.43 -6.68
C GLU A 41 6.19 7.44 -5.84
N GLU A 42 5.04 7.09 -6.43
CA GLU A 42 3.75 7.03 -5.73
C GLU A 42 3.09 5.64 -5.81
N LEU A 43 2.49 5.21 -4.70
CA LEU A 43 1.58 4.08 -4.62
C LEU A 43 0.14 4.54 -4.72
N LYS A 44 -0.59 3.93 -5.65
CA LYS A 44 -2.00 4.21 -5.91
C LYS A 44 -2.83 2.99 -5.56
N VAL A 45 -3.66 3.17 -4.55
CA VAL A 45 -4.64 2.19 -4.08
C VAL A 45 -5.97 2.49 -4.74
N ALA A 46 -6.55 1.50 -5.40
CA ALA A 46 -7.85 1.55 -6.05
C ALA A 46 -8.70 0.37 -5.59
N ALA A 47 -10.02 0.54 -5.58
CA ALA A 47 -10.93 -0.57 -5.38
C ALA A 47 -11.04 -1.37 -6.69
N LYS A 48 -10.89 -2.71 -6.64
CA LYS A 48 -11.09 -3.57 -7.83
C LYS A 48 -12.56 -3.68 -8.23
N ASN A 49 -13.49 -3.37 -7.31
CA ASN A 49 -14.92 -3.42 -7.54
C ASN A 49 -15.59 -2.12 -7.07
N GLN A 50 -16.71 -1.74 -7.69
CA GLN A 50 -17.48 -0.53 -7.32
C GLN A 50 -18.46 -0.77 -6.17
N THR A 51 -18.14 -1.70 -5.26
CA THR A 51 -18.95 -1.91 -4.06
C THR A 51 -18.54 -0.95 -2.96
N ARG A 52 -19.50 -0.55 -2.12
CA ARG A 52 -19.24 0.32 -0.95
C ARG A 52 -18.16 -0.27 -0.03
N GLN A 53 -18.11 -1.61 0.09
CA GLN A 53 -17.09 -2.32 0.87
C GLN A 53 -15.70 -2.19 0.24
N ALA A 54 -15.57 -2.40 -1.07
CA ALA A 54 -14.28 -2.28 -1.75
C ALA A 54 -13.73 -0.85 -1.68
N GLY A 55 -14.59 0.17 -1.78
CA GLY A 55 -14.20 1.56 -1.56
C GLY A 55 -13.72 1.85 -0.13
N ALA A 56 -14.43 1.34 0.88
CA ALA A 56 -14.01 1.47 2.28
C ALA A 56 -12.67 0.78 2.54
N LEU A 57 -12.50 -0.44 2.04
CA LEU A 57 -11.24 -1.18 2.14
C LEU A 57 -10.10 -0.43 1.46
N ALA A 58 -10.29 0.07 0.24
CA ALA A 58 -9.25 0.84 -0.46
C ALA A 58 -8.79 2.07 0.35
N GLY A 59 -9.70 2.77 1.03
CA GLY A 59 -9.37 3.85 1.95
C GLY A 59 -8.55 3.39 3.15
N THR A 60 -8.96 2.30 3.80
CA THR A 60 -8.25 1.71 4.94
C THR A 60 -6.85 1.25 4.55
N PHE A 61 -6.71 0.53 3.45
CA PHE A 61 -5.42 0.03 2.93
C PHE A 61 -4.48 1.17 2.54
N ARG A 62 -4.99 2.25 1.96
CA ARG A 62 -4.20 3.46 1.71
C ARG A 62 -3.60 4.00 3.01
N SER A 63 -4.40 4.14 4.07
CA SER A 63 -3.92 4.64 5.37
C SER A 63 -2.92 3.70 6.02
N LEU A 64 -3.14 2.38 5.93
CA LEU A 64 -2.21 1.37 6.44
C LEU A 64 -0.85 1.47 5.73
N ILE A 65 -0.84 1.53 4.39
CA ILE A 65 0.40 1.66 3.61
C ILE A 65 1.12 2.96 3.95
N ASN A 66 0.40 4.08 4.07
CA ASN A 66 1.01 5.35 4.46
C ASN A 66 1.67 5.26 5.86
N ASN A 67 0.99 4.66 6.83
CA ASN A 67 1.54 4.46 8.17
C ASN A 67 2.75 3.52 8.16
N MET A 68 2.75 2.47 7.33
CA MET A 68 3.91 1.59 7.17
C MET A 68 5.11 2.37 6.61
N VAL A 69 4.89 3.16 5.56
CA VAL A 69 5.94 3.97 4.93
C VAL A 69 6.54 4.97 5.91
N ILE A 70 5.71 5.71 6.66
CA ILE A 70 6.15 6.64 7.70
C ILE A 70 6.87 5.90 8.85
N GLY A 71 6.41 4.69 9.19
CA GLY A 71 6.98 3.89 10.27
C GLY A 71 8.36 3.32 9.95
N VAL A 72 8.64 2.97 8.70
CA VAL A 72 9.94 2.40 8.27
C VAL A 72 10.95 3.45 7.78
N SER A 73 10.51 4.68 7.49
CA SER A 73 11.36 5.81 7.10
C SER A 73 12.11 6.43 8.27
#